data_AF-A0A090QLV2-F1
#
_entry.id   AF-A0A090QLV2-F1
#
_cell.length_a   1.000
_cell.length_b   1.000
_cell.length_c   1.000
_cell.angle_alpha   90.00
_cell.angle_beta   90.00
_cell.angle_gamma   90.00
#
_symmetry.space_group_name_H-M   'P 1'
#
loop_
_entity.id
_entity.type
_entity.pdbx_description
1 polymer ?
#
loop_
_entity_poly.entity_id
_entity_poly.type
_entity_poly.pdbx_seq_one_letter_code
_entity_poly.pdbx_strand_id
1 'polypeptide(L)'
;MPEYGATYWFEHQVDRRLSLEQFEEIAPEHVRQEQALLQDARGYLFSDTCPITTYVFAKDYHGTVGPQLDAYASRAEKDYDLFVVCDTDIPYADTWDRSGDQKREWFQQQILDDLHERRVPYLMVSGDLDSRIAQVADALRQFDKFGNHLK
;
A
#
# COMPACT_ATOMS: atom_id res chain seq x y z
N MET A 1 -6.80 1.02 -9.05
CA MET A 1 -7.52 0.34 -7.96
C MET A 1 -7.51 1.28 -6.76
N PRO A 2 -8.64 1.85 -6.34
CA PRO A 2 -8.72 2.66 -5.12
C PRO A 2 -8.47 1.84 -3.84
N GLU A 3 -8.08 2.49 -2.75
CA GLU A 3 -7.90 1.82 -1.46
C GLU A 3 -9.22 1.28 -0.90
N TYR A 4 -9.42 -0.04 -0.97
CA TYR A 4 -10.59 -0.68 -0.34
C TYR A 4 -10.59 -0.55 1.19
N GLY A 5 -9.43 -0.52 1.84
CA GLY A 5 -9.30 -0.37 3.29
C GLY A 5 -9.92 0.92 3.82
N ALA A 6 -9.80 2.03 3.09
CA ALA A 6 -10.42 3.31 3.43
C ALA A 6 -11.95 3.23 3.35
N THR A 7 -12.49 2.68 2.25
CA THR A 7 -13.93 2.44 2.09
C THR A 7 -14.47 1.58 3.24
N TYR A 8 -13.81 0.45 3.51
CA TYR A 8 -14.19 -0.44 4.61
C TYR A 8 -14.14 0.27 5.97
N TRP A 9 -13.09 1.05 6.22
CA TRP A 9 -12.95 1.79 7.47
C TRP A 9 -14.09 2.79 7.68
N PHE A 10 -14.48 3.55 6.66
CA PHE A 10 -15.61 4.49 6.76
C PHE A 10 -16.93 3.80 7.09
N GLU A 11 -17.15 2.59 6.57
CA GLU A 11 -18.40 1.84 6.75
C GLU A 11 -18.47 1.10 8.09
N HIS A 12 -17.32 0.67 8.63
CA HIS A 12 -17.28 -0.35 9.69
C HIS A 12 -16.56 0.06 10.99
N GLN A 13 -15.89 1.21 11.02
CA GLN A 13 -15.15 1.63 12.21
C GLN A 13 -16.05 1.85 13.44
N VAL A 14 -15.53 1.50 14.61
CA VAL A 14 -16.09 1.88 15.90
C VAL A 14 -14.97 2.57 16.69
N ASP A 15 -15.22 3.80 17.15
CA ASP A 15 -14.24 4.65 17.84
C ASP A 15 -12.90 4.76 17.09
N ARG A 16 -12.98 4.95 15.78
CA ARG A 16 -11.88 5.09 14.83
C ARG A 16 -11.01 3.83 14.69
N ARG A 17 -11.54 2.66 15.06
CA ARG A 17 -10.82 1.37 14.99
C ARG A 17 -11.60 0.28 14.27
N LEU A 18 -10.84 -0.65 13.71
CA LEU A 18 -11.31 -1.92 13.17
C LEU A 18 -10.83 -3.07 14.05
N SER A 19 -11.62 -4.14 14.16
CA SER A 19 -11.24 -5.39 14.82
C SER A 19 -10.26 -6.20 13.97
N LEU A 20 -9.62 -7.22 14.57
CA LEU A 20 -8.76 -8.14 13.82
C LEU A 20 -9.52 -8.89 12.73
N GLU A 21 -10.76 -9.31 13.02
CA GLU A 21 -11.63 -10.02 12.07
C GLU A 21 -11.96 -9.13 10.87
N GLN A 22 -12.25 -7.84 11.11
CA GLN A 22 -12.49 -6.86 10.05
C GLN A 22 -11.26 -6.68 9.15
N PHE A 23 -10.05 -6.70 9.71
CA PHE A 23 -8.82 -6.64 8.91
C PHE A 23 -8.63 -7.88 8.02
N GLU A 24 -9.10 -9.06 8.41
CA GLU A 24 -9.04 -10.27 7.57
C GLU A 24 -9.91 -10.15 6.31
N GLU A 25 -10.97 -9.35 6.34
CA GLU A 25 -11.89 -9.14 5.21
C GLU A 25 -11.34 -8.19 4.14
N ILE A 26 -10.45 -7.26 4.52
CA ILE A 26 -10.00 -6.18 3.63
C ILE A 26 -9.12 -6.69 2.50
N ALA A 27 -8.08 -7.46 2.80
CA ALA A 27 -7.11 -7.91 1.80
C ALA A 27 -7.71 -8.82 0.71
N PRO A 28 -8.56 -9.83 1.03
CA PRO A 28 -9.24 -10.64 0.01
C PRO A 28 -10.05 -9.80 -0.97
N GLU A 29 -10.82 -8.83 -0.46
CA GLU A 29 -11.70 -8.02 -1.30
C GLU A 29 -10.92 -6.99 -2.11
N HIS A 30 -9.88 -6.37 -1.52
CA HIS A 30 -8.97 -5.51 -2.26
C HIS A 30 -8.35 -6.25 -3.45
N VAL A 31 -7.79 -7.44 -3.22
CA VAL A 31 -7.17 -8.25 -4.28
C VAL A 31 -8.21 -8.71 -5.30
N ARG A 32 -9.44 -9.05 -4.89
CA ARG A 32 -10.51 -9.42 -5.82
C ARG A 32 -10.86 -8.28 -6.77
N GLN A 33 -10.98 -7.06 -6.26
CA GLN A 33 -11.25 -5.87 -7.08
C GLN A 33 -10.06 -5.52 -7.98
N GLU A 34 -8.84 -5.64 -7.47
CA GLU A 34 -7.62 -5.45 -8.26
C GLU A 34 -7.57 -6.43 -9.43
N GLN A 35 -7.81 -7.72 -9.19
CA GLN A 35 -7.81 -8.76 -10.22
C GLN A 35 -8.89 -8.53 -11.28
N ALA A 36 -10.05 -8.00 -10.90
CA ALA A 36 -11.09 -7.64 -11.85
C ALA A 36 -10.63 -6.50 -12.78
N LEU A 37 -10.02 -5.45 -12.21
CA LEU A 37 -9.48 -4.32 -12.98
C LEU A 37 -8.30 -4.73 -13.87
N LEU A 38 -7.49 -5.70 -13.42
CA LEU A 38 -6.33 -6.18 -14.15
C LEU A 38 -6.72 -6.86 -15.48
N GLN A 39 -7.90 -7.48 -15.56
CA GLN A 39 -8.40 -8.10 -16.79
C GLN A 39 -8.66 -7.08 -17.90
N ASP A 40 -8.99 -5.84 -17.54
CA ASP A 40 -9.30 -4.77 -18.49
C ASP A 40 -8.13 -3.79 -18.71
N ALA A 41 -7.09 -3.86 -17.89
CA ALA A 41 -5.95 -2.96 -17.93
C ALA A 41 -5.14 -3.10 -19.23
N ARG A 42 -4.80 -1.98 -19.85
CA ARG A 42 -3.95 -1.92 -21.05
C ARG A 42 -2.67 -1.15 -20.74
N GLY A 43 -1.66 -1.84 -20.22
CA GLY A 43 -0.39 -1.26 -19.78
C GLY A 43 -0.22 -1.45 -18.27
N TYR A 44 -0.38 -0.37 -17.51
CA TYR A 44 -0.21 -0.36 -16.05
C TYR A 44 -1.57 -0.36 -15.34
N LEU A 45 -1.66 -1.10 -14.23
CA LEU A 45 -2.68 -0.93 -13.22
C LEU A 45 -2.02 -0.34 -11.98
N PHE A 46 -2.40 0.88 -11.60
CA PHE A 46 -1.97 1.46 -10.33
C PHE A 46 -2.92 1.00 -9.23
N SER A 47 -2.38 0.39 -8.18
CA SER A 47 -3.12 0.10 -6.95
C SER A 47 -2.78 1.12 -5.87
N ASP A 48 -3.81 1.76 -5.35
CA ASP A 48 -3.74 2.62 -4.18
C ASP A 48 -3.78 1.72 -2.95
N THR A 49 -2.61 1.54 -2.34
CA THR A 49 -2.26 0.54 -1.31
C THR A 49 -2.30 -0.92 -1.80
N CYS A 50 -1.90 -1.84 -0.91
CA CYS A 50 -1.88 -3.28 -1.14
C CYS A 50 -2.03 -4.04 0.20
N PRO A 51 -2.12 -5.39 0.21
CA PRO A 51 -2.24 -6.17 1.44
C PRO A 51 -1.13 -5.90 2.49
N ILE A 52 0.07 -5.51 2.08
CA ILE A 52 1.16 -5.12 2.99
C ILE A 52 0.77 -3.89 3.82
N THR A 53 0.15 -2.89 3.21
CA THR A 53 -0.33 -1.69 3.92
C THR A 53 -1.37 -2.07 4.98
N THR A 54 -2.35 -2.90 4.62
CA THR A 54 -3.37 -3.40 5.56
C THR A 54 -2.75 -4.21 6.70
N TYR A 55 -1.73 -5.03 6.40
CA TYR A 55 -0.96 -5.78 7.40
C TYR A 55 -0.28 -4.88 8.42
N VAL A 56 0.37 -3.80 7.97
CA VAL A 56 1.01 -2.83 8.87
C VAL A 56 -0.03 -2.10 9.73
N PHE A 57 -1.20 -1.76 9.18
CA PHE A 57 -2.31 -1.20 9.98
C PHE A 57 -2.83 -2.15 11.06
N ALA A 58 -3.02 -3.43 10.73
CA ALA A 58 -3.46 -4.42 11.70
C ALA A 58 -2.43 -4.60 12.84
N LYS A 59 -1.13 -4.64 12.51
CA LYS A 59 -0.05 -4.62 13.50
C LYS A 59 -0.07 -3.36 14.38
N ASP A 60 -0.25 -2.16 13.81
CA ASP A 60 -0.34 -0.91 14.58
C ASP A 60 -1.52 -0.94 15.57
N TYR A 61 -2.66 -1.49 15.16
CA TYR A 61 -3.87 -1.48 15.99
C TYR A 61 -3.85 -2.53 17.10
N HIS A 62 -3.31 -3.73 16.82
CA HIS A 62 -3.50 -4.91 17.64
C HIS A 62 -2.20 -5.63 18.04
N GLY A 63 -1.05 -5.22 17.51
CA GLY A 63 0.25 -5.88 17.74
C GLY A 63 0.38 -7.26 17.07
N THR A 64 -0.63 -7.68 16.32
CA THR A 64 -0.68 -8.98 15.63
C THR A 64 -1.55 -8.89 14.39
N VAL A 65 -1.56 -9.95 13.58
CA VAL A 65 -2.39 -10.07 12.38
C VAL A 65 -3.07 -11.43 12.34
N GLY A 66 -4.23 -11.48 11.70
CA GLY A 66 -4.89 -12.75 11.42
C GLY A 66 -4.19 -13.54 10.31
N PRO A 67 -4.32 -14.89 10.29
CA PRO A 67 -3.65 -15.76 9.32
C PRO A 67 -4.04 -15.47 7.87
N GLN A 68 -5.26 -14.99 7.60
CA GLN A 68 -5.68 -14.68 6.24
C GLN A 68 -4.92 -13.47 5.71
N LEU A 69 -4.88 -12.38 6.49
CA LEU A 69 -4.18 -11.16 6.10
C LEU A 69 -2.67 -11.41 5.96
N ASP A 70 -2.07 -12.19 6.86
CA ASP A 70 -0.66 -12.58 6.79
C ASP A 70 -0.36 -13.28 5.45
N ALA A 71 -1.19 -14.25 5.05
CA ALA A 71 -1.03 -14.96 3.79
C ALA A 71 -1.14 -14.04 2.55
N TYR A 72 -2.06 -13.07 2.55
CA TYR A 72 -2.17 -12.09 1.47
C TYR A 72 -0.97 -11.13 1.43
N ALA A 73 -0.49 -10.67 2.58
CA ALA A 73 0.68 -9.80 2.66
C ALA A 73 1.95 -10.50 2.17
N SER A 74 2.18 -11.76 2.53
CA SER A 74 3.31 -12.55 2.02
C SER A 74 3.24 -12.79 0.51
N ARG A 75 2.04 -12.91 -0.07
CA ARG A 75 1.88 -13.07 -1.53
C ARG A 75 2.11 -11.76 -2.28
N ALA A 76 1.70 -10.64 -1.70
CA ALA A 76 1.86 -9.31 -2.28
C ALA A 76 3.31 -9.01 -2.68
N GLU A 77 4.30 -9.54 -1.96
CA GLU A 77 5.74 -9.42 -2.31
C GLU A 77 6.06 -9.79 -3.77
N LYS A 78 5.27 -10.67 -4.40
CA LYS A 78 5.45 -11.16 -5.77
C LYS A 78 4.34 -10.77 -6.73
N ASP A 79 3.20 -10.33 -6.20
CA ASP A 79 2.01 -10.01 -7.01
C ASP A 79 2.09 -8.57 -7.58
N TYR A 80 2.93 -7.69 -7.02
CA TYR A 80 3.19 -6.34 -7.53
C TYR A 80 4.56 -6.23 -8.21
N ASP A 81 4.58 -5.54 -9.35
CA ASP A 81 5.78 -5.34 -10.17
C ASP A 81 6.66 -4.18 -9.66
N LEU A 82 6.05 -3.13 -9.10
CA LEU A 82 6.72 -1.94 -8.59
C LEU A 82 5.98 -1.40 -7.37
N PHE A 83 6.70 -1.25 -6.26
CA PHE A 83 6.22 -0.55 -5.08
C PHE A 83 6.67 0.91 -5.13
N VAL A 84 5.75 1.84 -4.92
CA VAL A 84 6.05 3.28 -4.85
C VAL A 84 5.68 3.78 -3.47
N VAL A 85 6.66 4.31 -2.73
CA VAL A 85 6.44 4.97 -1.44
C VAL A 85 6.44 6.47 -1.66
N CYS A 86 5.35 7.11 -1.29
CA CYS A 86 5.24 8.57 -1.34
C CYS A 86 5.76 9.15 -0.04
N ASP A 87 6.86 9.89 -0.09
CA ASP A 87 7.45 10.53 1.09
C ASP A 87 6.49 11.56 1.74
N THR A 88 6.82 12.00 2.94
CA THR A 88 5.99 12.83 3.82
C THR A 88 6.14 14.34 3.63
N ASP A 89 6.87 14.79 2.62
CA ASP A 89 7.16 16.20 2.36
C ASP A 89 6.00 17.00 1.76
N ILE A 90 4.89 16.36 1.37
CA ILE A 90 3.61 17.04 1.15
C ILE A 90 3.02 17.46 2.50
N PRO A 91 2.54 18.72 2.67
CA PRO A 91 1.91 19.15 3.90
C PRO A 91 0.75 18.25 4.32
N TYR A 92 0.73 17.90 5.61
CA TYR A 92 -0.34 17.07 6.16
C TYR A 92 -1.67 17.82 6.14
N ALA A 93 -2.67 17.25 5.45
CA ALA A 93 -4.04 17.72 5.58
C ALA A 93 -4.62 17.18 6.88
N ASP A 94 -4.99 18.06 7.81
CA ASP A 94 -5.61 17.70 9.07
C ASP A 94 -7.13 17.56 8.90
N THR A 95 -7.57 16.34 8.61
CA THR A 95 -8.98 15.99 8.44
C THR A 95 -9.38 14.91 9.45
N TRP A 96 -10.68 14.83 9.78
CA TRP A 96 -11.18 14.02 10.89
C TRP A 96 -10.89 12.51 10.76
N ASP A 97 -10.78 12.02 9.52
CA ASP A 97 -10.48 10.65 9.14
C ASP A 97 -8.99 10.31 9.31
N ARG A 98 -8.12 11.30 9.50
CA ARG A 98 -6.68 11.10 9.58
C ARG A 98 -6.15 11.14 11.01
N SER A 99 -5.07 10.38 11.26
CA SER A 99 -4.60 10.07 12.62
C SER A 99 -3.59 11.07 13.21
N GLY A 100 -3.37 12.21 12.56
CA GLY A 100 -2.35 13.22 12.91
C GLY A 100 -0.99 13.04 12.20
N ASP A 101 -0.22 14.12 12.13
CA ASP A 101 1.06 14.18 11.41
C ASP A 101 2.19 13.37 12.07
N GLN A 102 2.30 13.39 13.40
CA GLN A 102 3.26 12.54 14.13
C GLN A 102 3.04 11.05 13.84
N LYS A 103 1.77 10.64 13.68
CA LYS A 103 1.44 9.25 13.34
C LYS A 103 1.78 8.93 11.89
N ARG A 104 1.85 9.91 11.00
CA ARG A 104 2.27 9.71 9.60
C ARG A 104 3.73 9.28 9.50
N GLU A 105 4.64 10.00 10.17
CA GLU A 105 6.08 9.64 10.15
C GLU A 105 6.31 8.25 10.77
N TRP A 106 5.68 7.99 11.92
CA TRP A 106 5.72 6.68 12.57
C TRP A 106 5.24 5.57 11.63
N PHE A 107 4.09 5.74 11.01
CA PHE A 107 3.50 4.73 10.14
C PHE A 107 4.32 4.52 8.87
N GLN A 108 4.87 5.59 8.27
CA GLN A 108 5.79 5.46 7.15
C GLN A 108 7.01 4.62 7.53
N GLN A 109 7.59 4.84 8.71
CA GLN A 109 8.72 4.03 9.16
C GLN A 109 8.34 2.55 9.30
N GLN A 110 7.14 2.25 9.84
CA GLN A 110 6.66 0.86 9.93
C GLN A 110 6.50 0.20 8.55
N ILE A 111 6.00 0.93 7.55
CA ILE A 111 5.92 0.43 6.17
C ILE A 111 7.32 0.16 5.61
N LEU A 112 8.26 1.10 5.79
CA LEU A 112 9.63 0.94 5.27
C LEU A 112 10.35 -0.24 5.92
N ASP A 113 10.21 -0.40 7.24
CA ASP A 113 10.80 -1.52 7.98
C ASP A 113 10.24 -2.86 7.51
N ASP A 114 8.92 -2.95 7.29
CA ASP A 114 8.27 -4.17 6.78
C ASP A 114 8.70 -4.49 5.33
N LEU A 115 8.80 -3.49 4.45
CA LEU A 115 9.33 -3.67 3.10
C LEU A 115 10.80 -4.13 3.12
N HIS A 116 11.63 -3.59 4.02
CA HIS A 116 13.01 -4.02 4.20
C HIS A 116 13.10 -5.46 4.72
N GLU A 117 12.28 -5.83 5.71
CA GLU A 117 12.24 -7.18 6.28
C GLU A 117 11.88 -8.21 5.19
N ARG A 118 10.89 -7.88 4.35
CA ARG A 118 10.47 -8.71 3.20
C ARG A 118 11.42 -8.67 2.01
N ARG A 119 12.40 -7.76 2.02
CA ARG A 119 13.31 -7.48 0.89
C ARG A 119 12.57 -7.08 -0.39
N VAL A 120 11.48 -6.34 -0.24
CA VAL A 120 10.71 -5.79 -1.35
C VAL A 120 11.36 -4.47 -1.79
N PRO A 121 11.86 -4.38 -3.04
CA PRO A 121 12.38 -3.13 -3.56
C PRO A 121 11.23 -2.13 -3.78
N TYR A 122 11.47 -0.87 -3.46
CA TYR A 122 10.52 0.21 -3.68
C TYR A 122 11.20 1.45 -4.25
N LEU A 123 10.42 2.26 -4.95
CA LEU A 123 10.78 3.61 -5.40
C LEU A 123 10.22 4.62 -4.39
N MET A 124 11.08 5.33 -3.68
CA MET A 124 10.67 6.50 -2.90
C MET A 124 10.50 7.69 -3.85
N VAL A 125 9.36 8.39 -3.78
CA VAL A 125 9.10 9.62 -4.53
C VAL A 125 8.78 10.77 -3.58
N SER A 126 9.32 11.94 -3.86
CA SER A 126 9.17 13.15 -3.04
C SER A 126 8.94 14.40 -3.90
N GLY A 127 8.67 15.53 -3.27
CA GLY A 127 8.31 16.80 -3.89
C GLY A 127 6.82 17.03 -4.00
N ASP A 128 6.43 17.99 -4.84
CA ASP A 128 5.04 18.24 -5.17
C ASP A 128 4.44 17.11 -6.05
N LEU A 129 3.13 17.21 -6.32
CA LEU A 129 2.42 16.20 -7.09
C LEU A 129 3.04 15.97 -8.48
N ASP A 130 3.37 17.05 -9.18
CA ASP A 130 3.95 16.98 -10.53
C ASP A 130 5.33 16.32 -10.52
N SER A 131 6.15 16.63 -9.52
CA SER A 131 7.47 16.02 -9.33
C SER A 131 7.37 14.51 -9.08
N ARG A 132 6.39 14.08 -8.29
CA ARG A 132 6.18 12.65 -8.01
C ARG A 132 5.68 11.91 -9.24
N ILE A 133 4.73 12.50 -9.98
CA ILE A 133 4.25 11.95 -11.25
C ILE A 133 5.42 11.78 -12.22
N ALA A 134 6.31 12.77 -12.33
CA ALA A 134 7.48 12.70 -13.20
C ALA A 134 8.44 11.56 -12.80
N GLN A 135 8.73 11.40 -11.50
CA GLN A 135 9.58 10.31 -10.99
C GLN A 135 8.99 8.91 -11.28
N VAL A 136 7.68 8.74 -11.06
CA VAL A 136 6.99 7.47 -11.38
C VAL A 136 7.00 7.22 -12.89
N ALA A 137 6.72 8.23 -13.71
CA ALA A 137 6.77 8.11 -15.17
C ALA A 137 8.16 7.73 -15.68
N ASP A 138 9.22 8.31 -15.10
CA ASP A 138 10.61 7.97 -15.42
C ASP A 138 10.94 6.52 -15.09
N ALA A 139 10.54 6.05 -13.91
CA ALA A 139 10.72 4.66 -13.50
C ALA A 139 9.97 3.70 -14.44
N LEU A 140 8.72 3.99 -14.77
CA LEU A 140 7.90 3.15 -15.67
C LEU A 140 8.45 3.09 -17.10
N ARG A 141 9.05 4.18 -17.61
CA ARG A 141 9.71 4.18 -18.93
C ARG A 141 10.91 3.25 -19.00
N GLN A 142 11.57 3.03 -17.87
CA GLN A 142 12.74 2.16 -17.74
C GLN A 142 12.37 0.75 -17.27
N PHE A 143 11.12 0.54 -16.84
CA PHE A 143 10.67 -0.69 -16.24
C PHE A 143 10.53 -1.78 -17.31
N ASP A 144 11.36 -2.82 -17.19
CA ASP A 144 11.29 -4.02 -18.01
C ASP A 144 11.03 -5.23 -17.12
N LYS A 145 9.76 -5.65 -17.06
CA LYS A 145 9.30 -6.77 -16.21
C LYS A 145 10.07 -8.07 -16.46
N PHE A 146 10.54 -8.28 -17.67
CA PHE A 146 11.25 -9.52 -18.08
C PHE A 146 12.68 -9.24 -18.53
N GLY A 147 13.23 -8.07 -18.20
CA GLY A 147 14.57 -7.66 -18.59
C GLY A 147 15.62 -8.53 -17.93
N ASN A 148 16.41 -9.24 -18.74
CA ASN A 148 17.59 -9.96 -18.24
C ASN A 148 18.68 -8.95 -17.87
N HIS A 149 18.97 -8.79 -16.58
CA HIS A 149 20.05 -7.94 -16.09
C HIS A 149 21.46 -8.55 -16.20
N LEU A 150 21.59 -9.73 -16.82
CA LEU A 150 22.87 -10.26 -17.28
C LEU A 150 23.26 -9.56 -18.59
N LYS A 151 23.91 -8.39 -18.48
CA LYS A 151 24.74 -7.81 -19.54
C LYS A 151 26.20 -8.03 -19.21
#